data_AF-A0A2K9K7H5-F1
#
_entry.id   AF-A0A2K9K7H5-F1
#
_cell.length_a   1.000
_cell.length_b   1.000
_cell.length_c   1.000
_cell.angle_alpha   90.00
_cell.angle_beta   90.00
_cell.angle_gamma   90.00
#
_symmetry.space_group_name_H-M   'P 1'
#
loop_
_entity.id
_entity.type
_entity.pdbx_description
1 polymer ?
#
loop_
_entity_poly.entity_id
_entity_poly.type
_entity_poly.pdbx_seq_one_letter_code
_entity_poly.pdbx_strand_id
1 'polypeptide(L)'
;MSSKVCKFCEKSPAIDNSHLIPSFIYKWIKDTSPTGYMRATNEPNKRQQDGYKSALLCESCEEKFSKSEDLFKKELFNKIANYRKPCPEKLSITNNIRTCLYIIAWRVLADAYHFPKENDYTDDEINEFPNFIADMKSAINSGTTDKFKTHIIPCTKDVLTQLGLPKVDWYFYDRMTGAEPRIWDNWERFIIFIKIPSAIVAFEVVPNDNDDWSGTQIDKVESISLSKIKSIPSYISDLVSFFHRAFVASKGEVTELQQEKMKNDILAGDLECGAIKSLNKTW
;
A
#
# COMPACT_ATOMS: atom_id res chain seq x y z
N MET A 1 -25.09 -13.10 15.79
CA MET A 1 -24.10 -12.26 15.08
C MET A 1 -24.88 -11.19 14.34
N SER A 2 -24.87 -9.95 14.82
CA SER A 2 -25.42 -8.84 14.04
C SER A 2 -24.50 -8.69 12.82
N SER A 3 -24.98 -9.09 11.64
CA SER A 3 -24.21 -8.90 10.42
C SER A 3 -24.07 -7.40 10.22
N LYS A 4 -22.83 -6.89 10.36
CA LYS A 4 -22.55 -5.48 10.12
C LYS A 4 -22.97 -5.17 8.68
N VAL A 5 -23.68 -4.08 8.45
CA VAL A 5 -24.04 -3.66 7.09
C VAL A 5 -22.77 -3.27 6.30
N CYS A 6 -22.75 -3.57 5.00
CA CYS A 6 -21.72 -3.13 4.06
C CYS A 6 -21.49 -1.62 4.17
N LYS A 7 -20.24 -1.21 4.42
CA LYS A 7 -19.83 0.18 4.59
C LYS A 7 -19.73 0.94 3.28
N PHE A 8 -19.74 0.25 2.13
CA PHE A 8 -19.78 0.91 0.83
C PHE A 8 -21.21 1.20 0.36
N CYS A 9 -22.04 0.17 0.19
CA CYS A 9 -23.39 0.32 -0.38
C CYS A 9 -24.51 0.52 0.63
N GLU A 10 -24.26 0.20 1.91
CA GLU A 10 -25.23 0.36 3.02
C GLU A 10 -26.54 -0.43 2.85
N LYS A 11 -26.58 -1.40 1.94
CA LYS A 11 -27.79 -2.16 1.58
C LYS A 11 -27.79 -3.63 1.98
N SER A 12 -26.61 -4.24 2.04
CA SER A 12 -26.47 -5.69 2.22
C SER A 12 -25.53 -6.01 3.38
N PRO A 13 -25.64 -7.20 3.98
CA PRO A 13 -24.70 -7.67 5.00
C PRO A 13 -23.26 -7.64 4.49
N ALA A 14 -22.34 -7.13 5.30
CA ALA A 14 -20.91 -7.23 5.05
C ALA A 14 -20.44 -8.67 5.29
N ILE A 15 -19.43 -9.08 4.52
CA ILE A 15 -18.68 -10.31 4.73
C ILE A 15 -17.42 -10.00 5.54
N ASP A 16 -16.98 -10.93 6.39
CA ASP A 16 -15.77 -10.77 7.21
C ASP A 16 -14.48 -11.08 6.40
N ASN A 17 -14.43 -10.67 5.12
CA ASN A 17 -13.37 -11.08 4.18
C ASN A 17 -12.92 -9.97 3.21
N SER A 18 -13.10 -8.69 3.55
CA SER A 18 -12.58 -7.61 2.71
C SER A 18 -11.15 -7.26 3.08
N HIS A 19 -10.19 -7.55 2.21
CA HIS A 19 -8.80 -7.15 2.39
C HIS A 19 -8.62 -5.65 2.18
N LEU A 20 -7.87 -4.96 3.05
CA LEU A 20 -7.58 -3.54 2.83
C LEU A 20 -6.68 -3.32 1.60
N ILE A 21 -5.59 -4.07 1.53
CA ILE A 21 -4.72 -4.16 0.35
C ILE A 21 -5.13 -5.41 -0.44
N PRO A 22 -5.26 -5.37 -1.78
CA PRO A 22 -5.74 -6.49 -2.58
C PRO A 22 -5.01 -7.81 -2.29
N SER A 23 -5.78 -8.90 -2.19
CA SER A 23 -5.29 -10.25 -1.82
C SER A 23 -4.16 -10.75 -2.73
N PHE A 24 -4.15 -10.34 -4.01
CA PHE A 24 -3.13 -10.75 -4.96
C PHE A 24 -1.72 -10.24 -4.58
N ILE A 25 -1.61 -9.13 -3.82
CA ILE A 25 -0.33 -8.58 -3.36
C ILE A 25 0.28 -9.53 -2.35
N TYR A 26 -0.50 -9.95 -1.35
CA TYR A 26 -0.07 -10.94 -0.35
C TYR A 26 0.26 -12.28 -0.99
N LYS A 27 -0.55 -12.72 -1.97
CA LYS A 27 -0.24 -13.91 -2.76
C LYS A 27 1.10 -13.77 -3.48
N TRP A 28 1.37 -12.64 -4.15
CA TRP A 28 2.66 -12.41 -4.82
C TRP A 28 3.84 -12.43 -3.83
N ILE A 29 3.68 -11.86 -2.64
CA ILE A 29 4.74 -11.87 -1.61
C ILE A 29 5.07 -13.31 -1.21
N LYS A 30 4.06 -14.15 -0.98
CA LYS A 30 4.25 -15.56 -0.61
C LYS A 30 4.82 -16.38 -1.77
N ASP A 31 4.23 -16.27 -2.95
CA ASP A 31 4.61 -17.04 -4.15
C ASP A 31 6.04 -16.70 -4.63
N THR A 32 6.59 -15.56 -4.22
CA THR A 32 7.95 -15.12 -4.56
C THR A 32 8.90 -15.10 -3.35
N SER A 33 8.56 -15.82 -2.27
CA SER A 33 9.35 -15.99 -1.06
C SER A 33 9.75 -17.47 -0.90
N PRO A 34 10.97 -17.78 -0.42
CA PRO A 34 11.36 -19.18 -0.22
C PRO A 34 10.54 -19.84 0.89
N THR A 35 10.00 -19.05 1.83
CA THR A 35 9.25 -19.59 2.97
C THR A 35 7.77 -19.85 2.66
N GLY A 36 7.19 -19.13 1.70
CA GLY A 36 5.73 -19.16 1.46
C GLY A 36 4.87 -18.57 2.58
N TYR A 37 5.47 -17.90 3.58
CA TYR A 37 4.76 -17.22 4.68
C TYR A 37 5.14 -15.75 4.78
N MET A 38 4.26 -14.96 5.40
CA MET A 38 4.52 -13.57 5.78
C MET A 38 4.60 -13.44 7.31
N ARG A 39 5.09 -12.30 7.78
CA ARG A 39 5.08 -11.86 9.18
C ARG A 39 4.72 -10.38 9.19
N ALA A 40 3.94 -9.97 10.18
CA ALA A 40 3.62 -8.57 10.40
C ALA A 40 4.63 -7.95 11.37
N THR A 41 4.92 -6.67 11.21
CA THR A 41 5.85 -5.91 12.07
C THR A 41 5.44 -5.95 13.55
N ASN A 42 4.14 -5.99 13.85
CA ASN A 42 3.60 -6.04 15.20
C ASN A 42 3.48 -7.47 15.78
N GLU A 43 3.59 -8.52 14.96
CA GLU A 43 3.55 -9.92 15.38
C GLU A 43 4.66 -10.74 14.67
N PRO A 44 5.94 -10.38 14.84
CA PRO A 44 7.03 -10.94 14.03
C PRO A 44 7.29 -12.43 14.30
N ASN A 45 6.84 -12.95 15.45
CA ASN A 45 6.94 -14.36 15.81
C ASN A 45 5.81 -15.25 15.23
N LYS A 46 4.84 -14.67 14.51
CA LYS A 46 3.68 -15.39 13.98
C LYS A 46 3.69 -15.42 12.45
N ARG A 47 3.60 -16.63 11.89
CA ARG A 47 3.39 -16.83 10.46
C ARG A 47 1.99 -16.39 10.07
N GLN A 48 1.89 -15.59 9.01
CA GLN A 48 0.63 -15.20 8.40
C GLN A 48 0.56 -15.76 6.97
N GLN A 49 -0.61 -16.29 6.62
CA GLN A 49 -0.90 -16.86 5.30
C GLN A 49 -1.78 -15.93 4.46
N ASP A 50 -2.26 -14.83 5.01
CA ASP A 50 -3.10 -13.90 4.30
C ASP A 50 -2.90 -12.48 4.86
N GLY A 51 -3.44 -11.49 4.15
CA GLY A 51 -3.45 -10.10 4.59
C GLY A 51 -4.51 -9.80 5.64
N TYR A 52 -4.44 -8.59 6.21
CA TYR A 52 -5.46 -8.09 7.12
C TYR A 52 -6.79 -7.86 6.40
N LYS A 53 -7.89 -8.21 7.08
CA LYS A 53 -9.26 -8.17 6.58
C LYS A 53 -10.19 -7.53 7.61
N SER A 54 -11.26 -6.92 7.13
CA SER A 54 -12.35 -6.43 7.96
C SER A 54 -13.71 -6.56 7.28
N ALA A 55 -14.77 -6.34 8.06
CA ALA A 55 -16.16 -6.49 7.63
C ALA A 55 -16.66 -5.23 6.89
N LEU A 56 -15.98 -4.84 5.82
CA LEU A 56 -16.26 -3.59 5.09
C LEU A 56 -17.29 -3.75 3.98
N LEU A 57 -17.21 -4.81 3.18
CA LEU A 57 -18.00 -4.93 1.95
C LEU A 57 -18.97 -6.11 2.02
N CYS A 58 -20.10 -6.00 1.32
CA CYS A 58 -20.88 -7.18 0.95
C CYS A 58 -20.26 -7.86 -0.28
N GLU A 59 -20.69 -9.09 -0.56
CA GLU A 59 -20.22 -9.88 -1.70
C GLU A 59 -20.28 -9.14 -3.05
N SER A 60 -21.38 -8.44 -3.34
CA SER A 60 -21.54 -7.71 -4.60
C SER A 60 -20.59 -6.50 -4.74
N CYS A 61 -20.28 -5.82 -3.64
CA CYS A 61 -19.29 -4.73 -3.68
C CYS A 61 -17.86 -5.28 -3.79
N GLU A 62 -17.58 -6.41 -3.13
CA GLU A 62 -16.30 -7.11 -3.25
C GLU A 62 -16.05 -7.57 -4.70
N GLU A 63 -17.06 -8.13 -5.37
CA GLU A 63 -16.99 -8.52 -6.79
C GLU A 63 -16.79 -7.32 -7.72
N LYS A 64 -17.38 -6.16 -7.40
CA LYS A 64 -17.15 -4.92 -8.16
C LYS A 64 -15.70 -4.46 -8.02
N PHE A 65 -15.16 -4.49 -6.80
CA PHE A 65 -13.80 -4.02 -6.53
C PHE A 65 -12.76 -4.97 -7.12
N SER A 66 -12.98 -6.28 -7.05
CA SER A 66 -12.05 -7.29 -7.59
C SER A 66 -11.79 -7.12 -9.09
N LYS A 67 -12.78 -6.67 -9.87
CA LYS A 67 -12.60 -6.35 -11.30
C LYS A 67 -11.57 -5.23 -11.52
N SER A 68 -11.60 -4.18 -10.69
CA SER A 68 -10.62 -3.09 -10.75
C SER A 68 -9.25 -3.53 -10.26
N GLU A 69 -9.20 -4.35 -9.21
CA GLU A 69 -7.96 -4.92 -8.67
C GLU A 69 -7.25 -5.83 -9.66
N ASP A 70 -8.00 -6.68 -10.38
CA ASP A 70 -7.46 -7.56 -11.41
C ASP A 70 -6.84 -6.78 -12.58
N LEU A 71 -7.46 -5.65 -12.95
CA LEU A 71 -6.93 -4.76 -13.99
C LEU A 71 -5.69 -4.01 -13.48
N PHE A 72 -5.72 -3.46 -12.27
CA PHE A 72 -4.53 -2.87 -11.63
C PHE A 72 -3.36 -3.85 -11.56
N LYS A 73 -3.64 -5.12 -11.21
CA LYS A 73 -2.63 -6.19 -11.18
C LYS A 73 -1.95 -6.36 -12.54
N LYS A 74 -2.75 -6.48 -13.60
CA LYS A 74 -2.28 -6.73 -14.98
C LYS A 74 -1.59 -5.50 -15.58
N GLU A 75 -2.17 -4.32 -15.36
CA GLU A 75 -1.80 -3.08 -16.04
C GLU A 75 -0.62 -2.36 -15.36
N LEU A 76 -0.46 -2.49 -14.04
CA LEU A 76 0.60 -1.83 -13.29
C LEU A 76 1.43 -2.80 -12.44
N PHE A 77 0.81 -3.51 -11.48
CA PHE A 77 1.55 -4.24 -10.44
C PHE A 77 2.55 -5.25 -11.01
N ASN A 78 2.13 -6.09 -11.98
CA ASN A 78 3.00 -7.09 -12.60
C ASN A 78 4.19 -6.48 -13.38
N LYS A 79 4.12 -5.19 -13.74
CA LYS A 79 5.21 -4.46 -14.42
C LYS A 79 6.23 -3.91 -13.42
N ILE A 80 5.77 -3.41 -12.27
CA ILE A 80 6.63 -2.82 -11.24
C ILE A 80 7.20 -3.88 -10.27
N ALA A 81 6.38 -4.86 -9.87
CA ALA A 81 6.73 -5.93 -8.94
C ALA A 81 7.20 -7.17 -9.72
N ASN A 82 8.26 -6.97 -10.52
CA ASN A 82 8.84 -8.02 -11.34
C ASN A 82 10.33 -8.21 -11.02
N TYR A 83 10.68 -9.35 -10.44
CA TYR A 83 12.07 -9.66 -10.09
C TYR A 83 12.87 -10.31 -11.24
N ARG A 84 12.23 -10.49 -12.41
CA ARG A 84 12.84 -11.08 -13.62
C ARG A 84 13.04 -10.06 -14.74
N LYS A 85 12.25 -8.99 -14.77
CA LYS A 85 12.33 -7.91 -15.77
C LYS A 85 12.38 -6.56 -15.04
N PRO A 86 13.18 -5.59 -15.53
CA PRO A 86 13.21 -4.27 -14.94
C PRO A 86 11.85 -3.56 -15.09
N CYS A 87 11.57 -2.63 -14.18
CA CYS A 87 10.43 -1.73 -14.31
C CYS A 87 10.55 -0.93 -15.63
N PRO A 88 9.48 -0.83 -16.43
CA PRO A 88 9.49 0.00 -17.63
C PRO A 88 9.77 1.47 -17.30
N GLU A 89 10.51 2.15 -18.17
CA GLU A 89 10.78 3.61 -18.07
C GLU A 89 9.51 4.45 -18.18
N LYS A 90 8.49 3.96 -18.89
CA LYS A 90 7.19 4.60 -19.03
C LYS A 90 6.10 3.67 -18.54
N LEU A 91 5.30 4.14 -17.59
CA LEU A 91 4.16 3.42 -17.04
C LEU A 91 2.87 4.04 -17.56
N SER A 92 2.01 3.24 -18.20
CA SER A 92 0.68 3.70 -18.61
C SER A 92 -0.26 3.74 -17.41
N ILE A 93 -0.99 4.84 -17.26
CA ILE A 93 -1.95 5.09 -16.20
C ILE A 93 -3.36 5.08 -16.79
N THR A 94 -4.09 4.01 -16.51
CA THR A 94 -5.48 3.80 -16.91
C THR A 94 -6.43 4.28 -15.80
N ASN A 95 -7.72 4.37 -16.15
CA ASN A 95 -8.75 4.63 -15.15
C ASN A 95 -8.84 3.52 -14.09
N ASN A 96 -8.63 2.26 -14.47
CA ASN A 96 -8.65 1.13 -13.54
C ASN A 96 -7.55 1.24 -12.48
N ILE A 97 -6.38 1.74 -12.86
CA ILE A 97 -5.28 2.00 -11.92
C ILE A 97 -5.71 3.03 -10.87
N ARG A 98 -6.28 4.17 -11.30
CA ARG A 98 -6.76 5.22 -10.40
C ARG A 98 -7.87 4.71 -9.49
N THR A 99 -8.90 4.07 -10.05
CA THR A 99 -10.01 3.49 -9.29
C THR A 99 -9.54 2.47 -8.27
N CYS A 100 -8.56 1.62 -8.60
CA CYS A 100 -8.02 0.67 -7.63
C CYS A 100 -7.31 1.37 -6.47
N LEU A 101 -6.57 2.45 -6.72
CA LEU A 101 -5.94 3.22 -5.65
C LEU A 101 -6.97 3.95 -4.78
N TYR A 102 -8.06 4.46 -5.38
CA TYR A 102 -9.20 5.01 -4.63
C TYR A 102 -9.86 3.95 -3.74
N ILE A 103 -10.02 2.72 -4.25
CA ILE A 103 -10.54 1.58 -3.48
C ILE A 103 -9.66 1.27 -2.27
N ILE A 104 -8.33 1.22 -2.45
CA ILE A 104 -7.39 0.95 -1.36
C ILE A 104 -7.46 2.06 -0.32
N ALA A 105 -7.38 3.32 -0.75
CA ALA A 105 -7.49 4.50 0.11
C ALA A 105 -8.81 4.49 0.89
N TRP A 106 -9.94 4.25 0.21
CA TRP A 106 -11.26 4.14 0.84
C TRP A 106 -11.31 3.02 1.88
N ARG A 107 -10.80 1.83 1.56
CA ARG A 107 -10.79 0.71 2.51
C ARG A 107 -9.98 1.05 3.75
N VAL A 108 -8.80 1.65 3.58
CA VAL A 108 -7.91 2.02 4.69
C VAL A 108 -8.58 3.05 5.61
N LEU A 109 -9.17 4.11 5.04
CA LEU A 109 -9.84 5.13 5.84
C LEU A 109 -11.14 4.61 6.48
N ALA A 110 -11.94 3.84 5.74
CA ALA A 110 -13.15 3.22 6.26
C ALA A 110 -12.85 2.21 7.38
N ASP A 111 -11.73 1.47 7.31
CA ASP A 111 -11.27 0.59 8.38
C ASP A 111 -10.90 1.39 9.63
N ALA A 112 -10.09 2.43 9.46
CA ALA A 112 -9.69 3.32 10.55
C ALA A 112 -10.90 3.93 11.27
N TYR A 113 -11.96 4.29 10.53
CA TYR A 113 -13.19 4.85 11.09
C TYR A 113 -14.11 3.80 11.75
N HIS A 114 -14.38 2.67 11.08
CA HIS A 114 -15.38 1.71 11.55
C HIS A 114 -14.84 0.62 12.48
N PHE A 115 -13.52 0.41 12.47
CA PHE A 115 -12.81 -0.57 13.28
C PHE A 115 -11.56 0.07 13.90
N PRO A 116 -11.73 1.18 14.66
CA PRO A 116 -10.60 1.94 15.18
C PRO A 116 -9.74 1.06 16.08
N LYS A 117 -8.44 1.16 15.86
CA LYS A 117 -7.41 0.68 16.78
C LYS A 117 -6.92 1.86 17.61
N GLU A 118 -6.02 1.60 18.55
CA GLU A 118 -5.30 2.67 19.24
C GLU A 118 -4.67 3.63 18.21
N ASN A 119 -4.95 4.91 18.37
CA ASN A 119 -4.58 5.97 17.46
C ASN A 119 -4.48 7.29 18.22
N ASP A 120 -3.84 8.27 17.59
CA ASP A 120 -3.63 9.61 18.16
C ASP A 120 -4.55 10.67 17.53
N TYR A 121 -5.63 10.26 16.85
CA TYR A 121 -6.57 11.20 16.24
C TYR A 121 -7.41 11.88 17.30
N THR A 122 -7.66 13.18 17.10
CA THR A 122 -8.63 13.94 17.88
C THR A 122 -10.06 13.60 17.46
N ASP A 123 -11.04 13.89 18.33
CA ASP A 123 -12.46 13.71 18.00
C ASP A 123 -12.86 14.54 16.77
N ASP A 124 -12.34 15.78 16.66
CA ASP A 124 -12.56 16.65 15.51
C ASP A 124 -12.01 16.02 14.22
N GLU A 125 -10.86 15.35 14.28
CA GLU A 125 -10.30 14.66 13.13
C GLU A 125 -11.17 13.48 12.68
N ILE A 126 -11.59 12.65 13.63
CA ILE A 126 -12.43 11.47 13.38
C ILE A 126 -13.80 11.88 12.81
N ASN A 127 -14.35 13.01 13.26
CA ASN A 127 -15.64 13.52 12.82
C ASN A 127 -15.66 13.91 11.33
N GLU A 128 -14.52 14.19 10.71
CA GLU A 128 -14.41 14.48 9.27
C GLU A 128 -14.23 13.24 8.40
N PHE A 129 -13.83 12.09 8.96
CA PHE A 129 -13.60 10.87 8.17
C PHE A 129 -14.81 10.45 7.32
N PRO A 130 -16.06 10.50 7.81
CA PRO A 130 -17.24 10.20 7.01
C PRO A 130 -17.33 11.03 5.72
N ASN A 131 -16.94 12.30 5.75
CA ASN A 131 -16.98 13.20 4.59
C ASN A 131 -15.98 12.74 3.53
N PHE A 132 -14.73 12.48 3.93
CA PHE A 132 -13.70 11.95 3.02
C PHE A 132 -14.05 10.57 2.48
N ILE A 133 -14.60 9.68 3.31
CA ILE A 133 -15.08 8.37 2.90
C ILE A 133 -16.17 8.50 1.82
N ALA A 134 -17.13 9.42 2.00
CA ALA A 134 -18.19 9.67 1.01
C ALA A 134 -17.61 10.21 -0.31
N ASP A 135 -16.64 11.12 -0.24
CA ASP A 135 -15.95 11.66 -1.41
C ASP A 135 -15.16 10.58 -2.16
N MET A 136 -14.48 9.69 -1.45
CA MET A 136 -13.82 8.53 -2.06
C MET A 136 -14.82 7.57 -2.70
N LYS A 137 -16.00 7.32 -2.09
CA LYS A 137 -17.06 6.53 -2.74
C LYS A 137 -17.48 7.16 -4.08
N SER A 138 -17.62 8.49 -4.12
CA SER A 138 -17.94 9.23 -5.34
C SER A 138 -16.85 9.08 -6.40
N ALA A 139 -15.58 9.23 -6.00
CA ALA A 139 -14.41 9.03 -6.88
C ALA A 139 -14.33 7.59 -7.43
N ILE A 140 -14.61 6.58 -6.62
CA ILE A 140 -14.65 5.17 -7.05
C ILE A 140 -15.76 4.94 -8.09
N ASN A 141 -16.93 5.53 -7.90
CA ASN A 141 -18.06 5.34 -8.80
C ASN A 141 -17.91 6.08 -10.12
N SER A 142 -17.30 7.26 -10.12
CA SER A 142 -17.06 8.08 -11.31
C SER A 142 -15.76 7.72 -12.04
N GLY A 143 -14.77 7.16 -11.32
CA GLY A 143 -13.43 6.86 -11.81
C GLY A 143 -12.47 8.07 -11.80
N THR A 144 -12.95 9.26 -11.45
CA THR A 144 -12.14 10.49 -11.45
C THR A 144 -12.58 11.45 -10.35
N THR A 145 -11.70 12.34 -9.93
CA THR A 145 -11.98 13.37 -8.93
C THR A 145 -10.94 14.48 -8.99
N ASP A 146 -11.35 15.70 -8.66
CA ASP A 146 -10.44 16.84 -8.45
C ASP A 146 -10.18 17.10 -6.95
N LYS A 147 -10.82 16.33 -6.05
CA LYS A 147 -10.71 16.52 -4.60
C LYS A 147 -9.44 15.97 -3.98
N PHE A 148 -8.83 14.97 -4.63
CA PHE A 148 -7.66 14.25 -4.13
C PHE A 148 -6.54 14.34 -5.16
N LYS A 149 -5.29 14.20 -4.68
CA LYS A 149 -4.13 14.00 -5.55
C LYS A 149 -3.51 12.64 -5.26
N THR A 150 -3.19 11.91 -6.33
CA THR A 150 -2.61 10.57 -6.21
C THR A 150 -1.22 10.55 -6.84
N HIS A 151 -0.22 10.18 -6.04
CA HIS A 151 1.17 10.11 -6.46
C HIS A 151 1.68 8.67 -6.38
N ILE A 152 2.31 8.18 -7.45
CA ILE A 152 3.01 6.88 -7.46
C ILE A 152 4.51 7.10 -7.58
N ILE A 153 5.26 6.45 -6.69
CA ILE A 153 6.73 6.42 -6.70
C ILE A 153 7.17 4.97 -6.95
N PRO A 154 7.51 4.59 -8.20
CA PRO A 154 8.14 3.31 -8.50
C PRO A 154 9.50 3.21 -7.78
N CYS A 155 9.69 2.17 -6.98
CA CYS A 155 10.86 2.02 -6.13
C CYS A 155 12.05 1.38 -6.88
N THR A 156 12.46 1.98 -8.01
CA THR A 156 13.67 1.59 -8.73
C THR A 156 14.89 2.30 -8.14
N LYS A 157 16.10 1.75 -8.34
CA LYS A 157 17.35 2.37 -7.84
C LYS A 157 17.51 3.80 -8.31
N ASP A 158 17.24 4.05 -9.59
CA ASP A 158 17.39 5.37 -10.20
C ASP A 158 16.39 6.37 -9.62
N VAL A 159 15.11 5.99 -9.50
CA VAL A 159 14.06 6.86 -8.93
C VAL A 159 14.35 7.16 -7.46
N LEU A 160 14.65 6.14 -6.65
CA LEU A 160 14.93 6.32 -5.23
C LEU A 160 16.17 7.20 -5.00
N THR A 161 17.22 7.00 -5.79
CA THR A 161 18.46 7.80 -5.71
C THR A 161 18.20 9.24 -6.15
N GLN A 162 17.47 9.45 -7.25
CA GLN A 162 17.13 10.78 -7.77
C GLN A 162 16.27 11.58 -6.78
N LEU A 163 15.35 10.92 -6.08
CA LEU A 163 14.51 11.54 -5.06
C LEU A 163 15.21 11.72 -3.70
N GLY A 164 16.44 11.24 -3.54
CA GLY A 164 17.14 11.28 -2.25
C GLY A 164 16.43 10.49 -1.15
N LEU A 165 15.66 9.45 -1.50
CA LEU A 165 14.97 8.63 -0.52
C LEU A 165 15.96 7.82 0.35
N PRO A 166 15.58 7.45 1.59
CA PRO A 166 16.48 6.78 2.52
C PRO A 166 17.05 5.47 1.95
N LYS A 167 18.37 5.29 2.04
CA LYS A 167 19.05 4.06 1.61
C LYS A 167 18.86 2.92 2.61
N VAL A 168 17.63 2.41 2.72
CA VAL A 168 17.25 1.30 3.60
C VAL A 168 17.44 -0.07 2.94
N ASP A 169 17.21 -1.16 3.67
CA ASP A 169 17.24 -2.50 3.08
C ASP A 169 16.28 -2.60 1.88
N TRP A 170 16.75 -3.12 0.74
CA TRP A 170 15.93 -3.28 -0.47
C TRP A 170 14.66 -4.11 -0.24
N TYR A 171 14.66 -4.98 0.78
CA TYR A 171 13.48 -5.74 1.21
C TYR A 171 12.30 -4.84 1.58
N PHE A 172 12.55 -3.66 2.17
CA PHE A 172 11.53 -2.66 2.46
C PHE A 172 10.84 -2.18 1.18
N TYR A 173 11.63 -1.74 0.20
CA TYR A 173 11.12 -1.20 -1.05
C TYR A 173 10.47 -2.26 -1.94
N ASP A 174 11.10 -3.42 -2.08
CA ASP A 174 10.68 -4.45 -3.02
C ASP A 174 9.52 -5.29 -2.52
N ARG A 175 9.33 -5.43 -1.20
CA ARG A 175 8.48 -6.51 -0.67
C ARG A 175 7.53 -6.11 0.45
N MET A 176 7.85 -5.08 1.22
CA MET A 176 6.97 -4.66 2.30
C MET A 176 5.63 -4.16 1.75
N THR A 177 4.56 -4.41 2.51
CA THR A 177 3.21 -3.97 2.20
C THR A 177 2.55 -3.44 3.47
N GLY A 178 1.78 -2.36 3.35
CA GLY A 178 1.11 -1.70 4.47
C GLY A 178 0.46 -0.41 4.01
N ALA A 179 -0.56 0.05 4.72
CA ALA A 179 -1.21 1.32 4.40
C ALA A 179 -1.79 1.96 5.66
N GLU A 180 -1.54 3.26 5.83
CA GLU A 180 -1.98 4.00 7.02
C GLU A 180 -2.38 5.44 6.67
N PRO A 181 -3.50 5.96 7.22
CA PRO A 181 -3.80 7.39 7.20
C PRO A 181 -2.86 8.14 8.15
N ARG A 182 -2.47 9.36 7.78
CA ARG A 182 -1.63 10.25 8.59
C ARG A 182 -2.04 11.70 8.37
N ILE A 183 -2.37 12.39 9.46
CA ILE A 183 -2.73 13.81 9.49
C ILE A 183 -1.53 14.58 10.05
N TRP A 184 -1.23 15.73 9.46
CA TRP A 184 -0.25 16.69 9.98
C TRP A 184 -0.88 18.06 10.17
N ASP A 185 -0.34 18.79 11.15
CA ASP A 185 -0.50 20.24 11.31
C ASP A 185 -1.97 20.70 11.25
N ASN A 186 -2.87 20.02 11.98
CA ASN A 186 -4.31 20.33 12.02
C ASN A 186 -4.96 20.42 10.63
N TRP A 187 -4.83 19.36 9.82
CA TRP A 187 -5.33 19.28 8.45
C TRP A 187 -4.58 20.10 7.40
N GLU A 188 -3.38 20.63 7.69
CA GLU A 188 -2.54 21.18 6.62
C GLU A 188 -2.22 20.12 5.57
N ARG A 189 -2.11 18.85 6.00
CA ARG A 189 -1.99 17.67 5.15
C ARG A 189 -2.75 16.51 5.76
N PHE A 190 -3.44 15.77 4.91
CA PHE A 190 -3.96 14.44 5.25
C PHE A 190 -3.66 13.50 4.11
N ILE A 191 -2.84 12.47 4.38
CA ILE A 191 -2.47 11.50 3.37
C ILE A 191 -2.82 10.09 3.83
N ILE A 192 -3.02 9.20 2.87
CA ILE A 192 -2.95 7.76 3.09
C ILE A 192 -1.68 7.27 2.43
N PHE A 193 -0.69 6.91 3.25
CA PHE A 193 0.56 6.33 2.78
C PHE A 193 0.33 4.84 2.51
N ILE A 194 0.47 4.43 1.25
CA ILE A 194 0.27 3.04 0.83
C ILE A 194 1.60 2.50 0.30
N LYS A 195 2.16 1.53 1.00
CA LYS A 195 3.30 0.74 0.56
C LYS A 195 2.81 -0.58 -0.05
N ILE A 196 3.22 -0.85 -1.28
CA ILE A 196 3.08 -2.15 -1.93
C ILE A 196 4.45 -2.58 -2.49
N PRO A 197 4.68 -3.86 -2.81
CA PRO A 197 5.91 -4.29 -3.47
C PRO A 197 6.31 -3.39 -4.65
N SER A 198 7.54 -2.89 -4.63
CA SER A 198 8.14 -2.03 -5.67
C SER A 198 7.48 -0.67 -5.93
N ALA A 199 6.54 -0.22 -5.09
CA ALA A 199 6.02 1.15 -5.17
C ALA A 199 5.64 1.73 -3.80
N ILE A 200 5.64 3.06 -3.73
CA ILE A 200 4.98 3.85 -2.70
C ILE A 200 3.88 4.63 -3.40
N VAL A 201 2.71 4.71 -2.79
CA VAL A 201 1.62 5.58 -3.22
C VAL A 201 1.33 6.54 -2.08
N ALA A 202 1.36 7.84 -2.39
CA ALA A 202 0.86 8.88 -1.51
C ALA A 202 -0.49 9.32 -2.06
N PHE A 203 -1.55 9.02 -1.31
CA PHE A 203 -2.91 9.46 -1.64
C PHE A 203 -3.25 10.67 -0.77
N GLU A 204 -3.18 11.87 -1.32
CA GLU A 204 -3.46 13.11 -0.62
C GLU A 204 -4.98 13.32 -0.53
N VAL A 205 -5.52 13.08 0.66
CA VAL A 205 -6.93 13.29 1.01
C VAL A 205 -7.20 14.78 1.21
N VAL A 206 -6.28 15.48 1.88
CA VAL A 206 -6.20 16.94 1.92
C VAL A 206 -4.87 17.34 1.27
N PRO A 207 -4.88 17.73 -0.02
CA PRO A 207 -3.68 18.14 -0.74
C PRO A 207 -3.17 19.50 -0.26
N ASN A 208 -1.84 19.66 -0.26
CA ASN A 208 -1.19 20.92 0.03
C ASN A 208 -0.46 21.44 -1.22
N ASP A 209 -0.80 22.64 -1.68
CA ASP A 209 -0.22 23.18 -2.92
C ASP A 209 1.24 23.65 -2.75
N ASN A 210 1.74 23.74 -1.51
CA ASN A 210 3.14 24.05 -1.23
C ASN A 210 4.04 22.80 -1.27
N ASP A 211 3.47 21.61 -1.42
CA ASP A 211 4.23 20.36 -1.48
C ASP A 211 4.95 20.20 -2.84
N ASP A 212 6.26 20.01 -2.79
CA ASP A 212 7.11 19.87 -3.98
C ASP A 212 7.01 18.46 -4.59
N TRP A 213 5.92 18.25 -5.33
CA TRP A 213 5.72 17.06 -6.15
C TRP A 213 6.11 17.30 -7.60
N SER A 214 6.94 16.42 -8.17
CA SER A 214 7.26 16.48 -9.59
C SER A 214 7.35 15.11 -10.25
N GLY A 215 6.50 14.89 -11.25
CA GLY A 215 6.51 13.71 -12.13
C GLY A 215 5.85 12.44 -11.58
N THR A 216 5.29 12.49 -10.35
CA THR A 216 4.68 11.33 -9.68
C THR A 216 3.16 11.29 -9.76
N GLN A 217 2.50 12.42 -10.00
CA GLN A 217 1.04 12.55 -9.98
C GLN A 217 0.39 11.81 -11.16
N ILE A 218 -0.71 11.09 -10.91
CA ILE A 218 -1.33 10.22 -11.91
C ILE A 218 -2.75 10.65 -12.33
N ASP A 219 -3.39 11.57 -11.61
CA ASP A 219 -4.85 11.79 -11.69
C ASP A 219 -5.31 12.22 -13.10
N LYS A 220 -4.51 13.04 -13.79
CA LYS A 220 -4.85 13.66 -15.09
C LYS A 220 -3.87 13.32 -16.22
N VAL A 221 -3.06 12.27 -16.05
CA VAL A 221 -2.05 11.88 -17.06
C VAL A 221 -2.24 10.45 -17.53
N GLU A 222 -2.05 10.19 -18.83
CA GLU A 222 -2.14 8.83 -19.39
C GLU A 222 -0.92 7.96 -19.10
N SER A 223 0.17 8.58 -18.65
CA SER A 223 1.42 7.89 -18.33
C SER A 223 2.33 8.74 -17.46
N ILE A 224 3.20 8.08 -16.69
CA ILE A 224 4.34 8.68 -16.02
C ILE A 224 5.65 8.11 -16.59
N SER A 225 6.71 8.91 -16.56
CA SER A 225 8.06 8.50 -16.96
C SER A 225 8.99 8.59 -15.75
N LEU A 226 9.74 7.52 -15.49
CA LEU A 226 10.60 7.41 -14.31
C LEU A 226 11.67 8.52 -14.29
N SER A 227 12.27 8.82 -15.44
CA SER A 227 13.22 9.93 -15.63
C SER A 227 12.66 11.32 -15.35
N LYS A 228 11.32 11.49 -15.36
CA LYS A 228 10.63 12.75 -15.07
C LYS A 228 10.25 12.92 -13.59
N ILE A 229 10.46 11.91 -12.74
CA ILE A 229 10.17 11.99 -11.30
C ILE A 229 11.30 12.75 -10.60
N LYS A 230 11.12 14.04 -10.29
CA LYS A 230 12.23 14.93 -9.87
C LYS A 230 12.24 15.26 -8.38
N SER A 231 11.07 15.40 -7.76
CA SER A 231 10.94 15.82 -6.37
C SER A 231 9.73 15.16 -5.73
N ILE A 232 9.84 15.00 -4.42
CA ILE A 232 8.78 14.60 -3.50
C ILE A 232 8.91 15.44 -2.23
N PRO A 233 7.82 15.64 -1.46
CA PRO A 233 7.89 16.26 -0.16
C PRO A 233 8.74 15.46 0.84
N SER A 234 9.41 16.16 1.76
CA SER A 234 10.30 15.54 2.76
C SER A 234 9.59 14.55 3.67
N TYR A 235 8.30 14.76 3.98
CA TYR A 235 7.54 13.87 4.86
C TYR A 235 7.42 12.45 4.29
N ILE A 236 7.52 12.26 2.97
CA ILE A 236 7.56 10.92 2.37
C ILE A 236 8.84 10.18 2.77
N SER A 237 9.97 10.88 2.81
CA SER A 237 11.24 10.35 3.31
C SER A 237 11.13 9.98 4.79
N ASP A 238 10.53 10.86 5.59
CA ASP A 238 10.33 10.64 7.03
C ASP A 238 9.45 9.42 7.30
N LEU A 239 8.38 9.23 6.52
CA LEU A 239 7.53 8.03 6.60
C LEU A 239 8.29 6.76 6.24
N VAL A 240 9.11 6.79 5.17
CA VAL A 240 9.95 5.64 4.83
C VAL A 240 10.90 5.30 5.98
N SER A 241 11.57 6.31 6.54
CA SER A 241 12.43 6.10 7.72
C SER A 241 11.66 5.59 8.93
N PHE A 242 10.47 6.12 9.21
CA PHE A 242 9.61 5.69 10.32
C PHE A 242 9.23 4.22 10.19
N PHE A 243 8.65 3.82 9.06
CA PHE A 243 8.22 2.45 8.84
C PHE A 243 9.40 1.47 8.75
N HIS A 244 10.52 1.89 8.18
CA HIS A 244 11.73 1.06 8.16
C HIS A 244 12.29 0.85 9.57
N ARG A 245 12.33 1.87 10.44
CA ARG A 245 12.76 1.71 11.84
C ARG A 245 11.88 0.70 12.57
N ALA A 246 10.56 0.78 12.42
CA ALA A 246 9.64 -0.18 13.00
C ALA A 246 9.91 -1.61 12.48
N PHE A 247 10.14 -1.77 11.18
CA PHE A 247 10.53 -3.04 10.58
C PHE A 247 11.83 -3.60 11.18
N VAL A 248 12.88 -2.78 11.29
CA VAL A 248 14.17 -3.20 11.88
C VAL A 248 14.00 -3.59 13.35
N ALA A 249 13.26 -2.80 14.13
CA ALA A 249 12.96 -3.14 15.52
C ALA A 249 12.27 -4.50 15.63
N SER A 250 11.26 -4.77 14.80
CA SER A 250 10.54 -6.05 14.82
C SER A 250 11.41 -7.26 14.48
N LYS A 251 12.50 -7.09 13.70
CA LYS A 251 13.47 -8.17 13.47
C LYS A 251 14.17 -8.59 14.77
N GLY A 252 14.46 -7.63 15.65
CA GLY A 252 15.09 -7.88 16.95
C GLY A 252 14.18 -8.63 17.93
N GLU A 253 12.87 -8.65 17.70
CA GLU A 253 11.89 -9.35 18.52
C GLU A 253 11.65 -10.80 18.07
N VAL A 254 12.23 -11.24 16.95
CA VAL A 254 12.09 -12.61 16.46
C VAL A 254 12.89 -13.56 17.35
N THR A 255 12.19 -14.46 18.03
CA THR A 255 12.77 -15.49 18.90
C THR A 255 13.71 -16.43 18.15
N GLU A 256 14.72 -16.98 18.84
CA GLU A 256 15.68 -17.94 18.27
C GLU A 256 14.98 -19.11 17.57
N LEU A 257 13.95 -19.69 18.21
CA LEU A 257 13.13 -20.75 17.63
C LEU A 257 12.51 -20.36 16.29
N GLN A 258 12.03 -19.11 16.16
CA GLN A 258 11.48 -18.63 14.89
C GLN A 258 12.55 -18.34 13.86
N GLN A 259 13.73 -17.84 14.27
CA GLN A 259 14.87 -17.64 13.38
C GLN A 259 15.36 -18.97 12.77
N GLU A 260 15.47 -20.02 13.59
CA GLU A 260 15.83 -21.37 13.12
C GLU A 260 14.80 -21.92 12.13
N LYS A 261 13.51 -21.79 12.45
CA LYS A 261 12.42 -22.15 11.53
C LYS A 261 12.51 -21.40 10.21
N MET A 262 12.79 -20.10 10.24
CA MET A 262 12.96 -19.29 9.02
C MET A 262 14.17 -19.75 8.20
N LYS A 263 15.31 -20.05 8.84
CA LYS A 263 16.49 -20.59 8.15
C LYS A 263 16.16 -21.92 7.46
N ASN A 264 15.50 -22.85 8.16
CA ASN A 264 15.13 -24.14 7.60
C ASN A 264 14.16 -24.00 6.43
N ASP A 265 13.14 -23.14 6.54
CA ASP A 265 12.22 -22.86 5.44
C ASP A 265 12.96 -22.26 4.23
N ILE A 266 13.91 -21.34 4.46
CA ILE A 266 14.69 -20.71 3.39
C ILE A 266 15.53 -21.75 2.65
N LEU A 267 16.21 -22.64 3.38
CA LEU A 267 17.06 -23.69 2.81
C LEU A 267 16.26 -24.73 2.02
N ALA A 268 15.01 -24.99 2.40
CA ALA A 268 14.11 -25.89 1.69
C ALA A 268 13.39 -25.22 0.50
N GLY A 269 13.44 -23.89 0.39
CA GLY A 269 12.71 -23.11 -0.60
C GLY A 269 13.49 -22.82 -1.88
N ASP A 270 12.84 -22.08 -2.79
CA ASP A 270 13.47 -21.59 -4.02
C ASP A 270 14.44 -20.44 -3.72
N LEU A 271 15.74 -20.68 -3.89
CA LEU A 271 16.79 -19.68 -3.66
C LEU A 271 16.93 -18.67 -4.82
N GLU A 272 16.28 -18.91 -5.97
CA GLU A 272 16.25 -17.99 -7.12
C GLU A 272 15.01 -17.08 -7.13
N CYS A 273 14.21 -17.13 -6.06
CA CYS A 273 12.98 -16.37 -5.94
C CYS A 273 13.22 -14.86 -5.72
N GLY A 274 12.15 -14.07 -5.86
CA GLY A 274 12.21 -12.62 -5.73
C GLY A 274 12.71 -12.13 -4.37
N ALA A 275 12.40 -12.84 -3.28
CA ALA A 275 12.86 -12.46 -1.94
C ALA A 275 14.38 -12.53 -1.79
N ILE A 276 15.02 -13.58 -2.28
CA ILE A 276 16.47 -13.73 -2.23
C ILE A 276 17.14 -12.68 -3.12
N LYS A 277 16.59 -12.40 -4.31
CA LYS A 277 17.11 -11.33 -5.17
C LYS A 277 17.06 -9.96 -4.51
N SER A 278 15.98 -9.63 -3.79
CA SER A 278 15.89 -8.38 -3.02
C SER A 278 16.93 -8.29 -1.90
N LEU A 279 17.23 -9.39 -1.21
CA LEU A 279 18.27 -9.42 -0.16
C LEU A 279 19.68 -9.20 -0.71
N ASN A 280 19.92 -9.59 -1.96
CA ASN A 280 21.22 -9.46 -2.62
C ASN A 280 21.43 -8.11 -3.33
N LYS A 281 20.42 -7.22 -3.36
CA LYS A 281 20.55 -5.91 -4.00
C LYS A 281 21.42 -4.96 -3.19
N THR A 282 22.19 -4.12 -3.89
CA THR A 282 23.03 -3.07 -3.31
C THR A 282 22.70 -1.69 -3.87
N TRP A 283 22.92 -0.66 -3.03
CA TRP A 283 22.72 0.75 -3.37
C TRP A 283 23.77 1.32 -4.31
#